data_AF-A0A0Q5FF99-F1
#
_entry.id   AF-A0A0Q5FF99-F1
#
_cell.length_a   1.000
_cell.length_b   1.000
_cell.length_c   1.000
_cell.angle_alpha   90.00
_cell.angle_beta   90.00
_cell.angle_gamma   90.00
#
_symmetry.space_group_name_H-M   'P 1'
#
loop_
_entity.id
_entity.type
_entity.pdbx_description
1 polymer ?
#
loop_
_entity_poly.entity_id
_entity_poly.type
_entity_poly.pdbx_seq_one_letter_code
_entity_poly.pdbx_strand_id
1 'polypeptide(L)'
;MAKIEPLIDKYGTFARASFFADYLEVVALRDQRVKLSSLRDLIEETYPRVKRILRPGGDEEDLPDWKPTDLADEAWTCILQRADVLGDRYPFTIRREVLNRAAGLNPADSVYVGLLAITVSHAFSIMAPSLVEHLLEEVVSDSLENVGLKVGRLGPLSRSSGFDFVRTMDALGQALSIPINANATTRRNNANDEDVDIVAHLDWGTARSGRWLFVGQVTCAVSDDWRKKAQEPAVNDWQKFFGEVIAPVPFLAVPHHADDETFKYVTSISVNILDRTRIVQNLRQNTAAQRDVVDALMDAEYASFKV
;
A
#
# COMPACT_ATOMS: atom_id res chain seq x y z
N MET A 1 -8.05 -22.88 7.52
CA MET A 1 -7.73 -21.94 6.44
C MET A 1 -7.92 -20.52 6.98
N ALA A 2 -7.20 -19.52 6.48
CA ALA A 2 -7.49 -18.14 6.85
C ALA A 2 -8.89 -17.75 6.33
N LYS A 3 -9.68 -17.06 7.14
CA LYS A 3 -11.04 -16.64 6.81
C LYS A 3 -11.09 -15.11 6.69
N ILE A 4 -11.55 -14.63 5.55
CA ILE A 4 -11.74 -13.21 5.26
C ILE A 4 -13.13 -12.82 5.77
N GLU A 5 -13.16 -11.89 6.71
CA GLU A 5 -14.38 -11.42 7.37
C GLU A 5 -14.47 -9.89 7.29
N PRO A 6 -15.67 -9.31 7.23
CA PRO A 6 -15.88 -7.86 7.10
C PRO A 6 -15.64 -7.13 8.43
N LEU A 7 -14.38 -7.12 8.86
CA LEU A 7 -13.90 -6.49 10.09
C LEU A 7 -13.43 -5.06 9.79
N ILE A 8 -14.29 -4.08 10.07
CA ILE A 8 -14.12 -2.66 9.73
C ILE A 8 -12.74 -2.08 10.05
N ASP A 9 -12.12 -2.45 11.17
CA ASP A 9 -10.86 -1.84 11.63
C ASP A 9 -9.60 -2.53 11.07
N LYS A 10 -9.75 -3.49 10.15
CA LYS A 10 -8.61 -4.25 9.63
C LYS A 10 -7.58 -3.40 8.90
N TYR A 11 -7.97 -2.27 8.32
CA TYR A 11 -7.06 -1.32 7.66
C TYR A 11 -6.85 -0.04 8.50
N GLY A 12 -7.33 -0.01 9.75
CA GLY A 12 -7.27 1.18 10.59
C GLY A 12 -8.39 2.19 10.33
N THR A 13 -8.38 3.26 11.12
CA THR A 13 -9.49 4.22 11.23
C THR A 13 -9.77 4.98 9.94
N PHE A 14 -8.72 5.40 9.22
CA PHE A 14 -8.86 6.25 8.03
C PHE A 14 -9.15 5.44 6.76
N ALA A 15 -8.82 4.15 6.72
CA ALA A 15 -8.98 3.31 5.53
C ALA A 15 -10.16 2.33 5.61
N ARG A 16 -11.17 2.60 6.45
CA ARG A 16 -12.37 1.74 6.63
C ARG A 16 -13.19 1.61 5.35
N ALA A 17 -13.43 2.73 4.65
CA ALA A 17 -14.13 2.72 3.37
C ALA A 17 -13.36 1.89 2.33
N SER A 18 -12.05 2.09 2.25
CA SER A 18 -11.17 1.29 1.38
C SER A 18 -11.18 -0.20 1.75
N PHE A 19 -11.30 -0.56 3.03
CA PHE A 19 -11.43 -1.95 3.47
C PHE A 19 -12.70 -2.60 2.92
N PHE A 20 -13.85 -1.95 3.06
CA PHE A 20 -15.11 -2.48 2.54
C PHE A 20 -15.11 -2.56 1.01
N ALA A 21 -14.51 -1.58 0.32
CA ALA A 21 -14.29 -1.63 -1.11
C ALA A 21 -13.48 -2.89 -1.53
N ASP A 22 -12.37 -3.17 -0.83
CA ASP A 22 -11.55 -4.35 -1.08
C ASP A 22 -12.29 -5.65 -0.82
N TYR A 23 -13.09 -5.69 0.26
CA TYR A 23 -13.92 -6.83 0.58
C TYR A 23 -14.94 -7.12 -0.55
N LEU A 24 -15.61 -6.08 -1.08
CA LEU A 24 -16.52 -6.23 -2.20
C LEU A 24 -15.82 -6.74 -3.46
N GLU A 25 -14.62 -6.24 -3.74
CA GLU A 25 -13.81 -6.67 -4.87
C GLU A 25 -13.38 -8.14 -4.74
N VAL A 26 -12.96 -8.58 -3.55
CA VAL A 26 -12.64 -9.99 -3.27
C VAL A 26 -13.86 -10.89 -3.49
N VAL A 27 -15.04 -10.46 -3.04
CA VAL A 27 -16.28 -11.21 -3.27
C VAL A 27 -16.62 -11.26 -4.76
N ALA A 28 -16.51 -10.14 -5.47
CA ALA A 28 -16.77 -10.07 -6.90
C ALA A 28 -15.80 -10.96 -7.71
N LEU A 29 -14.54 -11.11 -7.29
CA LEU A 29 -13.56 -12.01 -7.93
C LEU A 29 -14.01 -13.47 -7.96
N ARG A 30 -14.92 -13.87 -7.07
CA ARG A 30 -15.49 -15.22 -6.95
C ARG A 30 -16.83 -15.36 -7.66
N ASP A 31 -17.06 -14.53 -8.68
CA ASP A 31 -18.28 -14.50 -9.50
C ASP A 31 -19.58 -14.24 -8.71
N GLN A 32 -19.46 -13.72 -7.49
CA GLN A 32 -20.61 -13.27 -6.73
C GLN A 32 -21.01 -11.87 -7.16
N ARG A 33 -22.31 -11.67 -7.36
CA ARG A 33 -22.88 -10.37 -7.70
C ARG A 33 -23.00 -9.52 -6.44
N VAL A 34 -22.24 -8.44 -6.37
CA VAL A 34 -22.22 -7.53 -5.22
C VAL A 34 -23.04 -6.28 -5.53
N LYS A 35 -24.01 -5.95 -4.67
CA LYS A 35 -24.84 -4.74 -4.77
C LYS A 35 -24.53 -3.78 -3.63
N LEU A 36 -24.65 -2.47 -3.87
CA LEU A 36 -24.54 -1.45 -2.82
C LEU A 36 -25.53 -1.69 -1.67
N SER A 37 -26.78 -2.09 -1.96
CA SER A 37 -27.76 -2.42 -0.92
C SER A 37 -27.27 -3.54 0.01
N SER A 38 -26.63 -4.57 -0.54
CA SER A 38 -26.07 -5.68 0.24
C SER A 38 -24.88 -5.25 1.10
N LEU A 39 -24.12 -4.24 0.66
CA LEU A 39 -23.07 -3.65 1.49
C LEU A 39 -23.67 -2.88 2.67
N ARG A 40 -24.73 -2.09 2.45
CA ARG A 40 -25.43 -1.37 3.52
C ARG A 40 -25.96 -2.34 4.58
N ASP A 41 -26.65 -3.40 4.16
CA ASP A 41 -27.15 -4.45 5.06
C ASP A 41 -25.99 -5.08 5.86
N LEU A 42 -24.88 -5.41 5.19
CA LEU A 42 -23.70 -5.99 5.84
C LEU A 42 -23.08 -5.06 6.89
N ILE A 43 -22.94 -3.77 6.57
CA ILE A 43 -22.39 -2.79 7.51
C ILE A 43 -23.36 -2.63 8.69
N GLU A 44 -24.66 -2.51 8.46
CA GLU A 44 -25.66 -2.43 9.53
C GLU A 44 -25.61 -3.64 10.48
N GLU A 45 -25.42 -4.85 9.95
CA GLU A 45 -25.29 -6.07 10.77
C GLU A 45 -23.99 -6.12 11.57
N THR A 46 -22.88 -5.60 11.02
CA THR A 46 -21.55 -5.68 11.63
C THR A 46 -21.26 -4.52 12.59
N TYR A 47 -21.81 -3.34 12.32
CA TYR A 47 -21.55 -2.09 13.02
C TYR A 47 -21.83 -2.11 14.54
N PRO A 48 -22.91 -2.76 15.05
CA PRO A 48 -23.14 -2.87 16.49
C PRO A 48 -22.05 -3.63 17.25
N ARG A 49 -21.32 -4.54 16.59
CA ARG A 49 -20.20 -5.27 17.20
C ARG A 49 -18.99 -4.37 17.38
N VAL A 50 -18.79 -3.41 16.47
CA VAL A 50 -17.66 -2.49 16.43
C VAL A 50 -17.79 -1.42 17.51
N LYS A 51 -18.99 -0.83 17.67
CA LYS A 51 -19.27 0.16 18.73
C LYS A 51 -18.97 -0.37 20.14
N ARG A 52 -19.02 -1.69 20.37
CA ARG A 52 -18.66 -2.32 21.65
C ARG A 52 -17.16 -2.50 21.86
N ILE A 53 -16.37 -2.69 20.79
CA ILE A 53 -14.93 -2.97 20.88
C ILE A 53 -14.13 -1.67 21.02
N LEU A 54 -14.56 -0.60 20.35
CA LEU A 54 -13.91 0.72 20.41
C LEU A 54 -14.18 1.50 21.71
N ARG A 55 -14.92 0.92 22.67
CA ARG A 55 -15.38 1.64 23.87
C ARG A 55 -15.12 0.88 25.19
N PRO A 56 -13.87 0.58 25.59
CA PRO A 56 -13.56 0.34 26.99
C PRO A 56 -13.31 1.69 27.69
N GLY A 57 -14.37 2.49 27.92
CA GLY A 57 -14.35 3.58 28.92
C GLY A 57 -13.82 4.98 28.51
N GLY A 58 -13.93 5.41 27.25
CA GLY A 58 -13.60 6.79 26.81
C GLY A 58 -14.84 7.66 26.51
N ASP A 59 -14.75 8.96 26.80
CA ASP A 59 -15.81 9.97 26.61
C ASP A 59 -16.29 10.06 25.14
N GLU A 60 -17.60 10.25 24.96
CA GLU A 60 -18.29 10.11 23.66
C GLU A 60 -17.99 11.20 22.62
N GLU A 61 -17.22 12.24 22.93
CA GLU A 61 -17.28 13.52 22.21
C GLU A 61 -16.43 13.62 20.92
N ASP A 62 -15.46 12.74 20.68
CA ASP A 62 -14.46 12.97 19.61
C ASP A 62 -14.54 12.03 18.38
N LEU A 63 -15.45 11.05 18.35
CA LEU A 63 -15.63 10.22 17.16
C LEU A 63 -16.71 10.81 16.24
N PRO A 64 -16.47 10.91 14.92
CA PRO A 64 -17.50 11.30 13.96
C PRO A 64 -18.76 10.43 14.14
N ASP A 65 -19.94 11.05 14.20
CA ASP A 65 -21.22 10.34 14.24
C ASP A 65 -21.55 9.77 12.85
N TRP A 66 -20.74 8.80 12.41
CA TRP A 66 -20.91 8.15 11.12
C TRP A 66 -22.12 7.22 11.16
N LYS A 67 -23.07 7.43 10.26
CA LYS A 67 -24.13 6.46 10.04
C LYS A 67 -23.58 5.30 9.20
N PRO A 68 -24.00 4.05 9.46
CA PRO A 68 -23.64 2.90 8.63
C PRO A 68 -23.84 3.11 7.12
N THR A 69 -24.87 3.87 6.74
CA THR A 69 -25.16 4.25 5.35
C THR A 69 -24.05 5.08 4.73
N ASP A 70 -23.44 5.98 5.49
CA ASP A 70 -22.41 6.90 5.00
C ASP A 70 -21.15 6.10 4.64
N LEU A 71 -20.76 5.14 5.49
CA LEU A 71 -19.60 4.28 5.25
C LEU A 71 -19.79 3.36 4.03
N ALA A 72 -21.01 2.84 3.81
CA ALA A 72 -21.31 2.06 2.61
C ALA A 72 -21.15 2.90 1.34
N ASP A 73 -21.63 4.14 1.38
CA ASP A 73 -21.58 5.06 0.26
C ASP A 73 -20.15 5.57 0.00
N GLU A 74 -19.36 5.78 1.05
CA GLU A 74 -17.92 6.07 0.97
C GLU A 74 -17.12 4.90 0.38
N ALA A 75 -17.39 3.67 0.83
CA ALA A 75 -16.75 2.48 0.27
C ALA A 75 -17.12 2.28 -1.21
N TRP A 76 -18.37 2.59 -1.59
CA TRP A 76 -18.78 2.58 -2.98
C TRP A 76 -18.11 3.70 -3.79
N THR A 77 -17.94 4.88 -3.19
CA THR A 77 -17.19 5.99 -3.78
C THR A 77 -15.73 5.59 -4.04
N CYS A 78 -15.08 4.86 -3.12
CA CYS A 78 -13.75 4.30 -3.35
C CYS A 78 -13.71 3.40 -4.60
N ILE A 79 -14.69 2.52 -4.78
CA ILE A 79 -14.80 1.65 -5.97
C ILE A 79 -14.92 2.49 -7.24
N LEU A 80 -15.76 3.53 -7.24
CA LEU A 80 -15.95 4.42 -8.38
C LEU A 80 -14.68 5.19 -8.72
N GLN A 81 -13.97 5.72 -7.71
CA GLN A 81 -12.71 6.42 -7.89
C GLN A 81 -11.62 5.51 -8.49
N ARG A 82 -11.51 4.27 -8.00
CA ARG A 82 -10.57 3.29 -8.56
C ARG A 82 -10.87 2.98 -10.02
N ALA A 83 -12.15 2.78 -10.35
CA ALA A 83 -12.58 2.53 -11.72
C ALA A 83 -12.29 3.71 -12.65
N ASP A 84 -12.51 4.94 -12.17
CA ASP A 84 -12.24 6.17 -12.93
C ASP A 84 -10.74 6.35 -13.22
N VAL A 85 -9.89 6.23 -12.19
CA VAL A 85 -8.44 6.42 -12.31
C VAL A 85 -7.79 5.34 -13.18
N LEU A 86 -8.20 4.08 -13.01
CA LEU A 86 -7.57 2.94 -13.67
C LEU A 86 -8.17 2.62 -15.05
N GLY A 87 -9.39 3.06 -15.33
CA GLY A 87 -10.09 2.76 -16.59
C GLY A 87 -10.08 1.27 -16.91
N ASP A 88 -9.58 0.92 -18.11
CA ASP A 88 -9.48 -0.47 -18.58
C ASP A 88 -8.56 -1.36 -17.73
N ARG A 89 -7.73 -0.78 -16.87
CA ARG A 89 -6.88 -1.53 -15.93
C ARG A 89 -7.63 -1.97 -14.67
N TYR A 90 -8.83 -1.45 -14.43
CA TYR A 90 -9.67 -1.89 -13.31
C TYR A 90 -10.36 -3.22 -13.67
N PRO A 91 -10.17 -4.31 -12.90
CA PRO A 91 -10.60 -5.64 -13.31
C PRO A 91 -12.09 -5.94 -13.06
N PHE A 92 -12.89 -4.91 -12.78
CA PHE A 92 -14.31 -5.04 -12.48
C PHE A 92 -15.16 -4.14 -13.36
N THR A 93 -16.41 -4.54 -13.54
CA THR A 93 -17.44 -3.76 -14.24
C THR A 93 -18.51 -3.31 -13.26
N ILE A 94 -18.92 -2.05 -13.39
CA ILE A 94 -19.91 -1.44 -12.53
C ILE A 94 -21.15 -1.09 -13.36
N ARG A 95 -22.32 -1.64 -13.00
CA ARG A 95 -23.60 -1.34 -13.68
C ARG A 95 -24.73 -1.27 -12.67
N ARG A 96 -25.45 -0.13 -12.61
CA ARG A 96 -26.61 0.07 -11.70
C ARG A 96 -26.29 -0.34 -10.26
N GLU A 97 -25.19 0.18 -9.70
CA GLU A 97 -24.75 -0.12 -8.34
C GLU A 97 -24.43 -1.60 -8.08
N VAL A 98 -24.02 -2.31 -9.13
CA VAL A 98 -23.58 -3.70 -9.06
C VAL A 98 -22.15 -3.81 -9.55
N LEU A 99 -21.29 -4.36 -8.69
CA LEU A 99 -19.91 -4.71 -9.00
C LEU A 99 -19.86 -6.17 -9.45
N ASN A 100 -19.25 -6.42 -10.61
CA ASN A 100 -19.00 -7.76 -11.13
C ASN A 100 -17.57 -7.86 -11.62
N ARG A 101 -16.96 -9.05 -11.51
CA ARG A 101 -15.71 -9.35 -12.21
C ARG A 101 -15.86 -9.12 -13.72
N ALA A 102 -14.85 -8.53 -14.35
CA ALA A 102 -14.83 -8.38 -15.79
C ALA A 102 -14.82 -9.76 -16.48
N ALA A 103 -15.53 -9.87 -17.61
CA ALA A 103 -15.62 -11.13 -18.35
C ALA A 103 -14.23 -11.55 -18.88
N GLY A 104 -13.88 -12.83 -18.69
CA GLY A 104 -12.59 -13.38 -19.15
C GLY A 104 -11.38 -12.95 -18.31
N LEU A 105 -11.57 -12.23 -17.19
CA LEU A 105 -10.49 -11.91 -16.27
C LEU A 105 -9.86 -13.19 -15.70
N ASN A 106 -8.56 -13.35 -15.87
CA ASN A 106 -7.75 -14.22 -15.03
C ASN A 106 -7.20 -13.41 -13.84
N PRO A 107 -7.62 -13.67 -12.59
CA PRO A 107 -7.15 -12.94 -11.41
C PRO A 107 -5.63 -12.89 -11.29
N ALA A 108 -4.93 -14.00 -11.59
CA ALA A 108 -3.47 -14.10 -11.48
C ALA A 108 -2.72 -13.18 -12.45
N ASP A 109 -3.32 -12.83 -13.59
CA ASP A 109 -2.70 -11.94 -14.59
C ASP A 109 -2.97 -10.44 -14.31
N SER A 110 -3.87 -10.13 -13.38
CA SER A 110 -4.22 -8.74 -13.07
C SER A 110 -3.32 -8.15 -11.99
N VAL A 111 -2.55 -7.12 -12.34
CA VAL A 111 -1.70 -6.39 -11.37
C VAL A 111 -2.51 -5.70 -10.27
N TYR A 112 -3.74 -5.30 -10.58
CA TYR A 112 -4.66 -4.77 -9.56
C TYR A 112 -4.99 -5.84 -8.52
N VAL A 113 -5.32 -7.05 -8.99
CA VAL A 113 -5.63 -8.17 -8.10
C VAL A 113 -4.40 -8.61 -7.31
N GLY A 114 -3.19 -8.52 -7.88
CA GLY A 114 -1.93 -8.77 -7.18
C GLY A 114 -1.77 -7.88 -5.94
N LEU A 115 -1.95 -6.57 -6.09
CA LEU A 115 -1.88 -5.62 -4.96
C LEU A 115 -3.05 -5.78 -3.97
N LEU A 116 -4.26 -6.05 -4.45
CA LEU A 116 -5.39 -6.40 -3.60
C LEU A 116 -5.07 -7.65 -2.75
N ALA A 117 -4.48 -8.68 -3.36
CA ALA A 117 -4.09 -9.91 -2.69
C ALA A 117 -3.00 -9.69 -1.65
N ILE A 118 -1.99 -8.87 -1.93
CA ILE A 118 -0.99 -8.45 -0.92
C ILE A 118 -1.68 -7.78 0.27
N THR A 119 -2.59 -6.83 0.01
CA THR A 119 -3.30 -6.07 1.04
C THR A 119 -4.12 -6.98 1.96
N VAL A 120 -4.96 -7.82 1.35
CA VAL A 120 -5.86 -8.73 2.09
C VAL A 120 -5.08 -9.83 2.80
N SER A 121 -4.05 -10.38 2.15
CA SER A 121 -3.21 -11.41 2.76
C SER A 121 -2.47 -10.90 3.99
N HIS A 122 -1.95 -9.68 3.96
CA HIS A 122 -1.37 -9.05 5.14
C HIS A 122 -2.41 -8.90 6.27
N ALA A 123 -3.55 -8.29 5.98
CA ALA A 123 -4.56 -7.96 6.99
C ALA A 123 -5.21 -9.20 7.66
N PHE A 124 -5.31 -10.31 6.93
CA PHE A 124 -5.89 -11.57 7.43
C PHE A 124 -4.85 -12.66 7.67
N SER A 125 -3.55 -12.33 7.58
CA SER A 125 -2.45 -13.28 7.75
C SER A 125 -2.64 -14.55 6.89
N ILE A 126 -3.07 -14.37 5.64
CA ILE A 126 -3.21 -15.47 4.69
C ILE A 126 -1.79 -15.96 4.37
N MET A 127 -1.55 -17.25 4.61
CA MET A 127 -0.25 -17.83 4.35
C MET A 127 0.00 -17.91 2.84
N ALA A 128 1.11 -17.32 2.42
CA ALA A 128 1.63 -17.40 1.06
C ALA A 128 3.12 -17.82 1.10
N PRO A 129 3.68 -18.36 0.01
CA PRO A 129 5.08 -18.78 -0.03
C PRO A 129 6.08 -17.65 0.26
N SER A 130 5.72 -16.42 -0.09
CA SER A 130 6.54 -15.22 0.07
C SER A 130 5.96 -14.29 1.14
N LEU A 131 6.84 -13.59 1.86
CA LEU A 131 6.46 -12.52 2.77
C LEU A 131 5.87 -11.35 1.98
N VAL A 132 4.63 -10.99 2.27
CA VAL A 132 3.84 -10.00 1.50
C VAL A 132 4.43 -8.60 1.59
N GLU A 133 5.12 -8.27 2.68
CA GLU A 133 5.81 -7.01 2.90
C GLU A 133 7.00 -6.86 1.94
N HIS A 134 7.82 -7.91 1.84
CA HIS A 134 8.94 -7.94 0.88
C HIS A 134 8.45 -7.90 -0.56
N LEU A 135 7.33 -8.57 -0.86
CA LEU A 135 6.72 -8.49 -2.18
C LEU A 135 6.22 -7.08 -2.47
N LEU A 136 5.63 -6.38 -1.50
CA LEU A 136 5.21 -5.00 -1.72
C LEU A 136 6.40 -4.09 -2.05
N GLU A 137 7.54 -4.21 -1.36
CA GLU A 137 8.76 -3.46 -1.70
C GLU A 137 9.21 -3.70 -3.14
N GLU A 138 9.14 -4.95 -3.62
CA GLU A 138 9.41 -5.31 -5.01
C GLU A 138 8.41 -4.67 -5.97
N VAL A 139 7.11 -4.78 -5.68
CA VAL A 139 6.04 -4.19 -6.50
C VAL A 139 6.23 -2.69 -6.66
N VAL A 140 6.52 -1.99 -5.56
CA VAL A 140 6.72 -0.53 -5.58
C VAL A 140 7.97 -0.18 -6.38
N SER A 141 9.05 -0.96 -6.23
CA SER A 141 10.28 -0.75 -7.00
C SER A 141 10.03 -0.92 -8.49
N ASP A 142 9.40 -2.01 -8.91
CA ASP A 142 9.04 -2.26 -10.30
C ASP A 142 8.15 -1.15 -10.87
N SER A 143 7.18 -0.66 -10.08
CA SER A 143 6.32 0.46 -10.46
C SER A 143 7.14 1.74 -10.71
N LEU A 144 8.11 2.06 -9.85
CA LEU A 144 8.97 3.23 -9.98
C LEU A 144 9.95 3.09 -11.17
N GLU A 145 10.49 1.89 -11.39
CA GLU A 145 11.34 1.61 -12.55
C GLU A 145 10.57 1.74 -13.87
N ASN A 146 9.32 1.28 -13.89
CA ASN A 146 8.47 1.38 -15.08
C ASN A 146 8.12 2.82 -15.49
N VAL A 147 8.18 3.79 -14.56
CA VAL A 147 8.08 5.23 -14.89
C VAL A 147 9.44 5.86 -15.24
N GLY A 148 10.50 5.07 -15.34
CA GLY A 148 11.82 5.50 -15.77
C GLY A 148 12.73 5.98 -14.64
N LEU A 149 12.41 5.69 -13.37
CA LEU A 149 13.32 5.95 -12.26
C LEU A 149 14.32 4.81 -12.10
N LYS A 150 15.48 5.13 -11.58
CA LYS A 150 16.46 4.15 -11.11
C LYS A 150 16.25 3.94 -9.62
N VAL A 151 16.15 2.68 -9.20
CA VAL A 151 15.69 2.32 -7.85
C VAL A 151 16.71 1.46 -7.13
N GLY A 152 16.86 1.71 -5.82
CA GLY A 152 17.64 0.91 -4.89
C GLY A 152 16.77 0.50 -3.72
N ARG A 153 16.71 -0.81 -3.43
CA ARG A 153 15.97 -1.39 -2.31
C ARG A 153 16.92 -1.69 -1.15
N LEU A 154 16.71 -1.06 -0.01
CA LEU A 154 17.61 -1.16 1.14
C LEU A 154 17.52 -2.53 1.81
N GLY A 155 16.32 -3.09 2.01
CA GLY A 155 16.14 -4.38 2.67
C GLY A 155 16.97 -5.53 2.05
N PRO A 156 16.85 -5.80 0.73
CA PRO A 156 17.68 -6.79 0.05
C PRO A 156 19.20 -6.49 0.11
N LEU A 157 19.59 -5.23 -0.07
CA LEU A 157 20.99 -4.82 -0.02
C LEU A 157 21.58 -5.04 1.38
N SER A 158 20.86 -4.63 2.42
CA SER A 158 21.22 -4.79 3.83
C SER A 158 21.43 -6.25 4.20
N ARG A 159 20.50 -7.13 3.82
CA ARG A 159 20.65 -8.59 4.00
C ARG A 159 21.88 -9.14 3.30
N SER A 160 22.14 -8.73 2.05
CA SER A 160 23.30 -9.20 1.28
C SER A 160 24.63 -8.68 1.81
N SER A 161 24.62 -7.51 2.45
CA SER A 161 25.78 -6.86 3.05
C SER A 161 26.04 -7.31 4.50
N GLY A 162 25.25 -8.26 5.03
CA GLY A 162 25.38 -8.74 6.41
C GLY A 162 24.94 -7.71 7.44
N PHE A 163 24.01 -6.83 7.08
CA PHE A 163 23.48 -5.72 7.88
C PHE A 163 24.53 -4.67 8.27
N ASP A 164 25.64 -4.59 7.54
CA ASP A 164 26.62 -3.52 7.71
C ASP A 164 26.21 -2.28 6.91
N PHE A 165 25.83 -1.22 7.61
CA PHE A 165 25.33 0.03 7.00
C PHE A 165 26.29 0.61 5.95
N VAL A 166 27.61 0.59 6.18
CA VAL A 166 28.57 1.17 5.22
C VAL A 166 28.54 0.38 3.91
N ARG A 167 28.59 -0.94 4.01
CA ARG A 167 28.49 -1.83 2.84
C ARG A 167 27.13 -1.74 2.16
N THR A 168 26.04 -1.58 2.91
CA THR A 168 24.70 -1.34 2.35
C THR A 168 24.67 -0.05 1.53
N MET A 169 25.24 1.04 2.07
CA MET A 169 25.31 2.34 1.39
C MET A 169 26.23 2.31 0.17
N ASP A 170 27.35 1.59 0.23
CA ASP A 170 28.23 1.38 -0.93
C ASP A 170 27.49 0.60 -2.03
N ALA A 171 26.79 -0.47 -1.67
CA ALA A 171 26.00 -1.27 -2.62
C ALA A 171 24.83 -0.47 -3.21
N LEU A 172 24.19 0.39 -2.40
CA LEU A 172 23.16 1.32 -2.86
C LEU A 172 23.73 2.33 -3.85
N GLY A 173 24.90 2.91 -3.57
CA GLY A 173 25.55 3.86 -4.46
C GLY A 173 25.93 3.24 -5.80
N GLN A 174 26.35 1.97 -5.79
CA GLN A 174 26.60 1.19 -7.01
C GLN A 174 25.30 0.94 -7.80
N ALA A 175 24.24 0.47 -7.13
CA ALA A 175 22.94 0.19 -7.74
C ALA A 175 22.33 1.42 -8.41
N LEU A 176 22.43 2.59 -7.74
CA LEU A 176 21.95 3.87 -8.26
C LEU A 176 22.97 4.54 -9.20
N SER A 177 24.22 4.09 -9.21
CA SER A 177 25.35 4.75 -9.89
C SER A 177 25.50 6.23 -9.48
N ILE A 178 25.35 6.49 -8.18
CA ILE A 178 25.57 7.82 -7.57
C ILE A 178 26.63 7.71 -6.46
N PRO A 179 27.42 8.78 -6.24
CA PRO A 179 28.32 8.81 -5.10
C PRO A 179 27.51 8.84 -3.79
N ILE A 180 27.87 7.98 -2.85
CA ILE A 180 27.29 7.96 -1.50
C ILE A 180 28.42 8.02 -0.49
N ASN A 181 28.23 8.80 0.58
CA ASN A 181 29.14 8.89 1.70
C ASN A 181 28.42 8.50 3.00
N ALA A 182 28.57 7.24 3.41
CA ALA A 182 27.99 6.69 4.64
C ALA A 182 28.51 7.39 5.93
N ASN A 183 29.59 8.16 5.86
CA ASN A 183 30.20 8.86 7.00
C ASN A 183 29.84 10.36 7.05
N ALA A 184 28.91 10.82 6.20
CA ALA A 184 28.57 12.24 6.09
C ALA A 184 27.80 12.82 7.31
N THR A 185 27.24 11.97 8.17
CA THR A 185 26.49 12.37 9.37
C THR A 185 26.69 11.36 10.51
N THR A 186 26.39 11.76 11.75
CA THR A 186 26.43 10.87 12.91
C THR A 186 25.24 9.91 12.86
N ARG A 187 25.51 8.62 12.97
CA ARG A 187 24.49 7.57 12.93
C ARG A 187 23.97 7.24 14.32
N ARG A 188 22.75 6.71 14.40
CA ARG A 188 22.28 6.05 15.62
C ARG A 188 23.01 4.71 15.76
N ASN A 189 23.47 4.37 16.96
CA ASN A 189 24.29 3.17 17.21
C ASN A 189 23.64 1.83 16.78
N ASN A 190 22.33 1.81 16.48
CA ASN A 190 21.57 0.62 16.09
C ASN A 190 20.70 0.83 14.82
N ALA A 191 20.93 1.88 14.03
CA ALA A 191 20.19 2.08 12.78
C ALA A 191 20.83 1.23 11.68
N ASN A 192 20.15 0.18 11.25
CA ASN A 192 20.62 -0.67 10.16
C ASN A 192 20.38 -0.03 8.79
N ASP A 193 19.24 0.66 8.61
CA ASP A 193 18.79 1.18 7.30
C ASP A 193 18.17 2.60 7.37
N GLU A 194 18.35 3.33 8.48
CA GLU A 194 17.80 4.70 8.74
C GLU A 194 16.31 4.86 8.32
N ASP A 195 15.54 3.78 8.54
CA ASP A 195 14.10 3.67 8.28
C ASP A 195 13.68 4.09 6.85
N VAL A 196 14.46 3.71 5.85
CA VAL A 196 14.14 3.84 4.42
C VAL A 196 14.21 2.49 3.73
N ASP A 197 13.11 2.10 3.07
CA ASP A 197 13.04 0.87 2.28
C ASP A 197 13.51 1.09 0.83
N ILE A 198 13.15 2.22 0.23
CA ILE A 198 13.39 2.52 -1.19
C ILE A 198 14.03 3.89 -1.37
N VAL A 199 15.05 3.93 -2.22
CA VAL A 199 15.59 5.16 -2.80
C VAL A 199 15.39 5.10 -4.31
N ALA A 200 14.89 6.18 -4.89
CA ALA A 200 14.72 6.29 -6.33
C ALA A 200 15.23 7.64 -6.84
N HIS A 201 15.70 7.70 -8.08
CA HIS A 201 15.99 8.98 -8.73
C HIS A 201 15.83 8.93 -10.23
N LEU A 202 15.70 10.11 -10.82
CA LEU A 202 15.84 10.27 -12.26
C LEU A 202 17.33 10.23 -12.63
N ASP A 203 17.72 9.26 -13.46
CA ASP A 203 19.11 9.11 -13.91
C ASP A 203 19.40 10.04 -15.10
N TRP A 204 20.15 11.11 -14.83
CA TRP A 204 20.56 12.10 -15.82
C TRP A 204 21.90 11.74 -16.51
N GLY A 205 22.51 10.60 -16.17
CA GLY A 205 23.82 10.20 -16.69
C GLY A 205 24.97 11.08 -16.21
N THR A 206 24.80 11.77 -15.07
CA THR A 206 25.80 12.70 -14.53
C THR A 206 26.08 12.51 -13.04
N ALA A 207 27.34 12.72 -12.67
CA ALA A 207 27.81 12.65 -11.28
C ALA A 207 27.58 13.94 -10.47
N ARG A 208 26.98 14.98 -11.06
CA ARG A 208 26.71 16.26 -10.37
C ARG A 208 25.59 16.14 -9.33
N SER A 209 25.70 16.93 -8.26
CA SER A 209 24.61 17.17 -7.31
C SER A 209 23.51 18.03 -7.92
N GLY A 210 22.36 18.10 -7.24
CA GLY A 210 21.11 18.68 -7.73
C GLY A 210 20.18 17.64 -8.34
N ARG A 211 20.29 16.36 -7.93
CA ARG A 211 19.49 15.26 -8.49
C ARG A 211 18.07 15.29 -7.93
N TRP A 212 17.16 14.72 -8.72
CA TRP A 212 15.78 14.51 -8.29
C TRP A 212 15.71 13.15 -7.62
N LEU A 213 15.90 13.16 -6.30
CA LEU A 213 15.92 11.98 -5.45
C LEU A 213 14.62 11.87 -4.67
N PHE A 214 14.20 10.64 -4.47
CA PHE A 214 13.07 10.24 -3.67
C PHE A 214 13.57 9.22 -2.65
N VAL A 215 13.16 9.39 -1.40
CA VAL A 215 13.39 8.41 -0.33
C VAL A 215 12.04 8.03 0.23
N GLY A 216 11.79 6.75 0.42
CA GLY A 216 10.47 6.34 0.86
C GLY A 216 10.44 5.07 1.65
N GLN A 217 9.37 4.99 2.42
CA GLN A 217 9.00 3.85 3.23
C GLN A 217 7.88 3.08 2.53
N VAL A 218 7.92 1.77 2.58
CA VAL A 218 6.90 0.88 2.00
C VAL A 218 6.25 0.14 3.15
N THR A 219 4.92 0.16 3.23
CA THR A 219 4.25 -0.48 4.37
C THR A 219 2.87 -1.03 4.05
N CYS A 220 2.59 -2.20 4.62
CA CYS A 220 1.24 -2.77 4.72
C CYS A 220 0.55 -2.39 6.05
N ALA A 221 1.13 -1.48 6.85
CA ALA A 221 0.58 -1.08 8.14
C ALA A 221 -0.84 -0.52 8.01
N VAL A 222 -1.57 -0.51 9.13
CA VAL A 222 -2.88 0.14 9.19
C VAL A 222 -2.75 1.66 9.07
N SER A 223 -3.82 2.29 8.59
CA SER A 223 -3.84 3.72 8.27
C SER A 223 -3.52 4.67 9.43
N ASP A 224 -3.77 4.26 10.67
CA ASP A 224 -3.40 5.00 11.88
C ASP A 224 -1.88 5.21 11.99
N ASP A 225 -1.08 4.27 11.47
CA ASP A 225 0.39 4.31 11.54
C ASP A 225 1.03 5.00 10.33
N TRP A 226 0.28 5.26 9.26
CA TRP A 226 0.84 5.78 8.00
C TRP A 226 1.58 7.10 8.18
N ARG A 227 1.02 8.03 8.96
CA ARG A 227 1.65 9.33 9.19
C ARG A 227 2.97 9.20 9.94
N LYS A 228 3.05 8.30 10.93
CA LYS A 228 4.29 8.00 11.65
C LYS A 228 5.31 7.39 10.69
N LYS A 229 4.91 6.36 9.93
CA LYS A 229 5.75 5.67 8.94
C LYS A 229 6.31 6.62 7.88
N ALA A 230 5.49 7.53 7.38
CA ALA A 230 5.86 8.56 6.42
C ALA A 230 6.96 9.52 6.93
N GLN A 231 7.13 9.65 8.25
CA GLN A 231 8.14 10.53 8.87
C GLN A 231 9.38 9.79 9.34
N GLU A 232 9.40 8.46 9.27
CA GLU A 232 10.58 7.67 9.69
C GLU A 232 11.83 8.00 8.85
N PRO A 233 11.75 8.18 7.52
CA PRO A 233 12.90 8.60 6.72
C PRO A 233 13.53 9.90 7.21
N ALA A 234 14.79 9.83 7.68
CA ALA A 234 15.57 10.99 8.07
C ALA A 234 16.08 11.78 6.84
N VAL A 235 15.17 12.47 6.13
CA VAL A 235 15.42 13.13 4.84
C VAL A 235 16.70 13.98 4.82
N ASN A 236 16.96 14.74 5.90
CA ASN A 236 18.15 15.59 6.02
C ASN A 236 19.46 14.82 6.13
N ASP A 237 19.44 13.62 6.71
CA ASP A 237 20.62 12.76 6.78
C ASP A 237 20.86 12.06 5.44
N TRP A 238 19.78 11.62 4.77
CA TRP A 238 19.84 11.13 3.39
C TRP A 238 20.38 12.15 2.40
N GLN A 239 19.99 13.42 2.53
CA GLN A 239 20.59 14.51 1.74
C GLN A 239 22.12 14.54 1.88
N LYS A 240 22.64 14.43 3.11
CA LYS A 240 24.08 14.44 3.37
C LYS A 240 24.75 13.17 2.84
N PHE A 241 24.12 12.00 3.01
CA PHE A 241 24.64 10.74 2.50
C PHE A 241 24.83 10.77 0.98
N PHE A 242 23.89 11.38 0.24
CA PHE A 242 24.00 11.54 -1.22
C PHE A 242 24.91 12.71 -1.65
N GLY A 243 25.36 13.55 -0.72
CA GLY A 243 26.11 14.77 -1.05
C GLY A 243 25.29 15.78 -1.85
N GLU A 244 23.98 15.86 -1.58
CA GLU A 244 23.04 16.64 -2.38
C GLU A 244 22.77 18.02 -1.83
N VAL A 245 22.56 18.97 -2.75
CA VAL A 245 22.25 20.37 -2.40
C VAL A 245 20.78 20.58 -2.05
N ILE A 246 19.90 19.68 -2.48
CA ILE A 246 18.46 19.70 -2.21
C ILE A 246 18.11 18.39 -1.51
N ALA A 247 17.27 18.49 -0.48
CA ALA A 247 16.76 17.33 0.24
C ALA A 247 15.93 16.42 -0.69
N PRO A 248 16.06 15.08 -0.58
CA PRO A 248 15.23 14.18 -1.35
C PRO A 248 13.75 14.35 -0.99
N VAL A 249 12.86 14.06 -1.94
CA VAL A 249 11.42 14.12 -1.73
C VAL A 249 10.97 12.87 -0.98
N PRO A 250 10.39 12.98 0.23
CA PRO A 250 9.90 11.82 0.96
C PRO A 250 8.62 11.28 0.33
N PHE A 251 8.46 9.95 0.36
CA PHE A 251 7.18 9.31 0.04
C PHE A 251 6.87 8.12 0.95
N LEU A 252 5.57 7.80 1.05
CA LEU A 252 5.07 6.57 1.64
C LEU A 252 4.36 5.76 0.55
N ALA A 253 4.74 4.50 0.38
CA ALA A 253 4.02 3.58 -0.49
C ALA A 253 3.17 2.59 0.32
N VAL A 254 1.91 2.43 -0.07
CA VAL A 254 0.95 1.55 0.60
C VAL A 254 0.20 0.70 -0.44
N PRO A 255 -0.18 -0.55 -0.11
CA PRO A 255 -0.91 -1.40 -1.04
C PRO A 255 -2.42 -1.08 -1.06
N HIS A 256 -2.87 -0.23 -0.14
CA HIS A 256 -4.25 0.23 0.01
C HIS A 256 -4.57 1.37 -0.98
N HIS A 257 -5.86 1.61 -1.23
CA HIS A 257 -6.31 2.87 -1.83
C HIS A 257 -6.36 3.94 -0.72
N ALA A 258 -5.76 5.10 -0.99
CA ALA A 258 -5.90 6.26 -0.12
C ALA A 258 -6.97 7.18 -0.73
N ASP A 259 -8.15 7.23 -0.12
CA ASP A 259 -9.19 8.20 -0.51
C ASP A 259 -8.72 9.65 -0.26
N ASP A 260 -9.51 10.63 -0.72
CA ASP A 260 -9.14 12.04 -0.65
C ASP A 260 -8.87 12.54 0.77
N GLU A 261 -9.60 12.03 1.77
CA GLU A 261 -9.42 12.42 3.17
C GLU A 261 -8.13 11.84 3.75
N THR A 262 -7.90 10.55 3.53
CA THR A 262 -6.67 9.87 3.95
C THR A 262 -5.45 10.44 3.25
N PHE A 263 -5.58 10.73 1.95
CA PHE A 263 -4.56 11.39 1.16
C PHE A 263 -4.20 12.76 1.75
N LYS A 264 -5.19 13.61 2.05
CA LYS A 264 -4.98 14.92 2.70
C LYS A 264 -4.34 14.78 4.08
N TYR A 265 -4.79 13.82 4.88
CA TYR A 265 -4.24 13.58 6.22
C TYR A 265 -2.74 13.27 6.18
N VAL A 266 -2.32 12.33 5.33
CA VAL A 266 -0.89 11.96 5.22
C VAL A 266 -0.08 13.05 4.52
N THR A 267 -0.60 13.67 3.46
CA THR A 267 0.16 14.70 2.73
C THR A 267 0.30 16.02 3.49
N SER A 268 -0.50 16.25 4.54
CA SER A 268 -0.39 17.44 5.41
C SER A 268 0.99 17.61 6.07
N ILE A 269 1.80 16.55 6.15
CA ILE A 269 3.18 16.57 6.64
C ILE A 269 4.23 16.66 5.52
N SER A 270 3.84 17.11 4.32
CA SER A 270 4.74 17.29 3.16
C SER A 270 5.39 15.99 2.68
N VAL A 271 4.68 14.87 2.77
CA VAL A 271 5.10 13.56 2.26
C VAL A 271 4.16 13.13 1.13
N ASN A 272 4.72 12.66 0.02
CA ASN A 272 3.91 12.11 -1.06
C ASN A 272 3.40 10.72 -0.72
N ILE A 273 2.23 10.32 -1.22
CA ILE A 273 1.74 8.95 -1.06
C ILE A 273 1.59 8.26 -2.41
N LEU A 274 2.13 7.06 -2.49
CA LEU A 274 2.02 6.15 -3.62
C LEU A 274 1.11 5.00 -3.21
N ASP A 275 -0.18 5.16 -3.48
CA ASP A 275 -1.24 4.21 -3.14
C ASP A 275 -1.49 3.21 -4.28
N ARG A 276 -2.37 2.22 -4.03
CA ARG A 276 -2.67 1.14 -4.99
C ARG A 276 -2.89 1.63 -6.41
N THR A 277 -3.72 2.65 -6.60
CA THR A 277 -4.11 3.09 -7.95
C THR A 277 -2.90 3.57 -8.74
N ARG A 278 -2.03 4.38 -8.12
CA ARG A 278 -0.80 4.87 -8.74
C ARG A 278 0.22 3.76 -8.99
N ILE A 279 0.35 2.78 -8.07
CA ILE A 279 1.24 1.64 -8.27
C ILE A 279 0.74 0.80 -9.45
N VAL A 280 -0.54 0.43 -9.45
CA VAL A 280 -1.18 -0.35 -10.53
C VAL A 280 -0.99 0.31 -11.88
N GLN A 281 -1.15 1.63 -11.96
CA GLN A 281 -1.07 2.37 -13.22
C GLN A 281 0.31 2.28 -13.89
N ASN A 282 1.36 1.97 -13.12
CA ASN A 282 2.73 1.92 -13.61
C ASN A 282 3.32 0.52 -13.62
N LEU A 283 2.70 -0.46 -12.95
CA LEU A 283 3.06 -1.87 -13.10
C LEU A 283 2.70 -2.40 -14.49
N ARG A 284 3.43 -3.41 -14.96
CA ARG A 284 3.16 -4.07 -16.25
C ARG A 284 2.49 -5.43 -16.11
N GLN A 285 2.97 -6.27 -15.19
CA GLN A 285 2.51 -7.64 -15.02
C GLN A 285 2.81 -8.15 -13.62
N ASN A 286 2.13 -9.22 -13.21
CA ASN A 286 2.47 -9.94 -11.98
C ASN A 286 3.67 -10.89 -12.19
N THR A 287 4.61 -10.88 -11.25
CA THR A 287 5.65 -11.89 -11.06
C THR A 287 5.05 -13.22 -10.58
N ALA A 288 5.83 -14.31 -10.62
CA ALA A 288 5.39 -15.60 -10.12
C ALA A 288 5.00 -15.55 -8.63
N ALA A 289 5.81 -14.89 -7.80
CA ALA A 289 5.51 -14.77 -6.38
C ALA A 289 4.25 -13.94 -6.09
N GLN A 290 3.96 -12.91 -6.90
CA GLN A 290 2.70 -12.17 -6.82
C GLN A 290 1.51 -13.04 -7.22
N ARG A 291 1.65 -13.90 -8.25
CA ARG A 291 0.62 -14.86 -8.65
C ARG A 291 0.34 -15.87 -7.53
N ASP A 292 1.37 -16.37 -6.84
CA ASP A 292 1.19 -17.28 -5.71
C ASP A 292 0.36 -16.65 -4.57
N VAL A 293 0.52 -15.35 -4.32
CA VAL A 293 -0.30 -14.61 -3.33
C VAL A 293 -1.74 -14.45 -3.81
N VAL A 294 -1.95 -14.24 -5.12
CA VAL A 294 -3.31 -14.22 -5.71
C VAL A 294 -3.98 -15.58 -5.54
N ASP A 295 -3.27 -16.66 -5.84
CA ASP A 295 -3.80 -18.02 -5.70
C ASP A 295 -4.15 -18.32 -4.23
N ALA A 296 -3.28 -17.95 -3.29
CA ALA A 296 -3.55 -18.07 -1.85
C ALA A 296 -4.80 -17.27 -1.40
N LEU A 297 -5.01 -16.06 -1.95
CA LEU A 297 -6.22 -15.27 -1.71
C LEU A 297 -7.47 -15.98 -2.26
N MET A 298 -7.38 -16.55 -3.46
CA MET A 298 -8.51 -17.21 -4.11
C MET A 298 -8.92 -18.49 -3.36
N ASP A 299 -7.94 -19.20 -2.79
CA ASP A 299 -8.15 -20.40 -1.99
C ASP A 299 -8.67 -20.12 -0.58
N ALA A 300 -8.45 -18.92 -0.03
CA ALA A 300 -8.88 -18.57 1.32
C ALA A 300 -10.41 -18.69 1.51
N GLU A 301 -10.86 -18.93 2.74
CA GLU A 301 -12.29 -18.90 3.06
C GLU A 301 -12.77 -17.44 3.18
N TYR A 302 -14.04 -17.17 2.90
CA TYR A 302 -14.65 -15.85 3.05
C TYR A 302 -16.07 -15.97 3.58
N ALA A 303 -16.52 -14.98 4.32
CA ALA A 303 -17.92 -14.86 4.68
C ALA A 303 -18.73 -14.42 3.45
N SER A 304 -19.52 -15.30 2.85
CA SER A 304 -20.40 -14.91 1.75
C SER A 304 -21.47 -13.92 2.23
N PHE A 305 -21.94 -13.04 1.35
CA PHE A 305 -23.22 -12.37 1.58
C PHE A 305 -24.30 -13.44 1.71
N LYS A 306 -25.21 -13.30 2.67
CA LYS A 306 -26.49 -14.02 2.59
C LYS A 306 -27.28 -13.34 1.49
N VAL A 307 -27.30 -13.95 0.30
CA VAL A 307 -28.10 -13.49 -0.84
C VAL A 307 -29.58 -13.72 -0.57
#